data_AF-A0AA87F9U3-F1
#
_entry.id   AF-A0AA87F9U3-F1
#
_cell.length_a   1.000
_cell.length_b   1.000
_cell.length_c   1.000
_cell.angle_alpha   90.00
_cell.angle_beta   90.00
_cell.angle_gamma   90.00
#
_symmetry.space_group_name_H-M   'P 1'
#
loop_
_entity.id
_entity.type
_entity.pdbx_description
1 polymer ?
#
loop_
_entity_poly.entity_id
_entity_poly.type
_entity_poly.pdbx_seq_one_letter_code
_entity_poly.pdbx_strand_id
1 'polypeptide(L)' 'MAKGTIGYKSKELKRRQSGNRVEVIAYADKANERLRRRYRTLVLGKNKKQNVAKTAIARELSGFIWGMMTGRIA' A
#
# COMPACT_ATOMS: atom_id res chain seq x y z
N MET A 1 -10.09 -4.64 -14.82
CA MET A 1 -9.15 -4.09 -13.82
C MET A 1 -8.79 -2.68 -14.22
N ALA A 2 -9.29 -1.66 -13.51
CA ALA A 2 -8.90 -0.28 -13.78
C ALA A 2 -7.40 -0.15 -13.52
N LYS A 3 -6.60 -0.06 -14.59
CA LYS A 3 -5.25 0.47 -14.53
C LYS A 3 -5.40 1.95 -14.22
N GLY A 4 -5.61 2.29 -12.94
CA GLY A 4 -5.64 3.68 -12.50
C GLY A 4 -4.36 4.33 -12.99
N THR A 5 -4.49 5.39 -13.77
CA THR A 5 -3.38 6.25 -14.17
C THR A 5 -2.58 6.60 -12.92
N ILE A 6 -1.25 6.42 -13.00
CA ILE A 6 -0.33 6.79 -11.91
C ILE A 6 -0.64 8.26 -11.57
N GLY A 7 -1.12 8.52 -10.35
CA GLY A 7 -1.52 9.86 -9.89
C GLY A 7 -3.03 10.16 -9.86
N TYR A 8 -3.90 9.35 -10.45
CA TYR A 8 -5.35 9.61 -10.40
C TYR A 8 -6.02 8.95 -9.19
N LYS A 9 -6.14 9.72 -8.11
CA LYS A 9 -6.93 9.35 -6.92
C LYS A 9 -8.41 9.68 -7.12
N SER A 10 -9.29 8.78 -6.72
CA SER A 10 -10.74 9.01 -6.77
C SER A 10 -11.15 10.20 -5.89
N LYS A 11 -12.26 10.86 -6.23
CA LYS A 11 -12.81 11.97 -5.42
C LYS A 11 -13.02 11.55 -3.96
N GLU A 12 -13.52 10.33 -3.76
CA GLU A 12 -13.74 9.75 -2.44
C GLU A 12 -12.42 9.51 -1.67
N LEU A 13 -11.37 9.02 -2.35
CA LEU A 13 -10.07 8.83 -1.71
C LEU A 13 -9.46 10.17 -1.27
N LYS A 14 -9.56 11.20 -2.12
CA LYS A 14 -9.11 12.55 -1.77
C LYS A 14 -9.89 13.11 -0.56
N ARG A 15 -11.20 12.88 -0.51
CA ARG A 15 -12.05 13.29 0.64
C ARG A 15 -11.61 12.64 1.95
N ARG A 16 -11.27 11.34 1.93
CA ARG A 16 -10.74 10.62 3.11
C ARG A 16 -9.35 11.08 3.52
N GLN A 17 -8.52 11.46 2.55
CA GLN A 17 -7.17 11.95 2.79
C GLN A 17 -7.16 13.42 3.26
N SER A 18 -8.26 14.16 3.02
CA SER A 18 -8.43 15.55 3.46
C SER A 18 -8.15 15.69 4.96
N GLY A 19 -7.31 16.66 5.33
CA GLY A 19 -6.89 16.91 6.71
C GLY A 19 -5.67 16.12 7.19
N ASN A 20 -5.16 15.16 6.41
CA ASN A 20 -3.90 14.48 6.72
C ASN A 20 -2.70 15.20 6.11
N ARG A 21 -1.53 15.09 6.75
CA ARG A 21 -0.27 15.65 6.22
C ARG A 21 0.09 14.99 4.89
N VAL A 22 0.59 15.79 3.95
CA VAL A 22 0.96 15.33 2.60
C VAL A 22 2.00 14.21 2.66
N GLU A 23 2.96 14.29 3.58
CA GLU A 23 3.97 13.25 3.81
C GLU A 23 3.36 11.89 4.23
N VAL A 24 2.32 11.91 5.07
CA VAL A 24 1.64 10.70 5.56
C VAL A 24 0.86 10.06 4.41
N ILE A 25 0.19 10.89 3.61
CA ILE A 25 -0.53 10.45 2.41
C ILE A 25 0.45 9.83 1.40
N ALA A 26 1.55 10.50 1.10
CA ALA A 26 2.58 10.02 0.18
C ALA A 26 3.21 8.70 0.66
N TYR A 27 3.51 8.59 1.95
CA TYR A 27 4.03 7.36 2.54
C TYR A 27 3.02 6.21 2.45
N ALA A 28 1.73 6.47 2.72
CA ALA A 28 0.67 5.46 2.58
C ALA A 28 0.47 5.02 1.12
N ASP A 29 0.59 5.92 0.15
CA ASP A 29 0.52 5.57 -1.27
C ASP A 29 1.73 4.71 -1.70
N LYS A 30 2.94 5.07 -1.27
CA LYS A 30 4.18 4.28 -1.48
C LYS A 30 4.05 2.88 -0.90
N ALA A 31 3.51 2.76 0.31
CA ALA A 31 3.21 1.47 0.94
C ALA A 31 2.22 0.66 0.10
N ASN A 32 1.10 1.26 -0.31
CA ASN A 32 0.06 0.60 -1.12
C ASN A 32 0.61 0.08 -2.46
N GLU A 33 1.41 0.87 -3.16
CA GLU A 33 2.04 0.46 -4.41
C GLU A 33 2.95 -0.75 -4.21
N ARG A 34 3.83 -0.68 -3.20
CA ARG A 34 4.75 -1.77 -2.88
C ARG A 34 4.02 -3.06 -2.52
N LEU A 35 3.01 -3.00 -1.64
CA LEU A 35 2.24 -4.17 -1.21
C LEU A 35 1.48 -4.79 -2.38
N ARG A 36 0.87 -3.98 -3.26
CA ARG A 36 0.21 -4.46 -4.48
C ARG A 36 1.17 -5.17 -5.42
N ARG A 37 2.34 -4.56 -5.67
CA ARG A 37 3.39 -5.15 -6.51
C ARG A 37 3.89 -6.46 -5.92
N ARG A 38 4.18 -6.48 -4.62
CA ARG A 38 4.62 -7.68 -3.88
C ARG A 38 3.60 -8.80 -3.97
N TYR A 39 2.31 -8.49 -3.76
CA TYR A 39 1.22 -9.48 -3.87
C TYR A 39 1.17 -10.08 -5.27
N ARG A 40 1.22 -9.22 -6.30
CA ARG A 40 1.20 -9.65 -7.69
C ARG A 40 2.40 -10.54 -8.03
N THR A 41 3.60 -10.18 -7.58
CA THR A 41 4.80 -11.00 -7.76
C THR A 41 4.70 -12.34 -7.05
N LEU A 42 4.15 -12.39 -5.84
CA LEU A 42 3.99 -13.64 -5.09
C LEU A 42 2.97 -14.59 -5.75
N VAL A 43 1.82 -14.06 -6.16
CA VAL A 43 0.73 -14.87 -6.72
C VAL A 43 0.97 -15.21 -8.19
N LEU A 44 1.28 -14.23 -9.04
CA LEU A 44 1.42 -14.44 -10.49
C LEU A 44 2.85 -14.82 -10.90
N GLY A 45 3.86 -14.27 -10.23
CA GLY A 45 5.26 -14.50 -10.59
C GLY A 45 5.88 -15.73 -9.93
N LYS A 46 5.41 -16.12 -8.73
CA LYS A 46 5.96 -17.24 -7.94
C LYS A 46 4.94 -18.34 -7.63
N ASN A 47 3.73 -18.26 -8.18
CA ASN A 47 2.63 -19.21 -7.95
C ASN A 47 2.41 -19.58 -6.47
N LYS A 48 2.64 -18.65 -5.54
CA LYS A 48 2.42 -18.90 -4.12
C LYS A 48 0.92 -18.99 -3.85
N LYS A 49 0.54 -19.91 -2.96
CA LYS A 49 -0.84 -20.01 -2.44
C LYS A 49 -1.28 -18.65 -1.91
N GLN A 50 -2.51 -18.26 -2.23
CA GLN A 50 -3.04 -16.94 -1.90
C GLN A 50 -2.95 -16.63 -0.40
N ASN A 51 -3.19 -17.61 0.46
CA ASN A 51 -3.12 -17.42 1.92
C ASN A 51 -1.69 -17.05 2.36
N VAL A 52 -0.67 -17.70 1.80
CA VAL A 52 0.74 -17.38 2.09
C VAL A 52 1.08 -15.97 1.61
N ALA A 53 0.61 -15.59 0.42
CA ALA A 53 0.79 -14.23 -0.09
C ALA A 53 0.10 -13.19 0.81
N LYS A 54 -1.16 -13.43 1.21
CA LYS A 54 -1.92 -12.54 2.12
C LYS A 54 -1.19 -12.35 3.45
N THR A 55 -0.70 -13.42 4.08
CA THR A 55 0.02 -13.30 5.35
C THR A 55 1.35 -12.54 5.20
N ALA A 56 2.08 -12.75 4.10
CA ALA A 56 3.30 -11.98 3.83
C ALA A 56 3.02 -10.47 3.66
N ILE A 57 1.94 -10.13 2.94
CA ILE A 57 1.50 -8.74 2.76
C ILE A 57 1.02 -8.12 4.08
N ALA A 58 0.27 -8.86 4.89
CA ALA A 58 -0.19 -8.37 6.19
C ALA A 58 0.98 -8.03 7.12
N ARG A 59 2.02 -8.89 7.18
CA ARG A 59 3.24 -8.62 7.95
C ARG A 59 3.95 -7.36 7.48
N GLU A 60 4.07 -7.18 6.17
CA GLU A 60 4.72 -6.00 5.60
C GLU A 60 3.90 -4.73 5.85
N LEU A 61 2.57 -4.80 5.79
CA LEU A 61 1.67 -3.71 6.16
C LEU A 61 1.83 -3.28 7.62
N SER A 62 1.94 -4.23 8.56
CA SER A 62 2.18 -3.92 9.97
C SER A 62 3.48 -3.11 10.16
N GLY A 63 4.53 -3.42 9.40
CA GLY A 63 5.78 -2.66 9.40
C GLY A 63 5.60 -1.21 8.93
N PHE A 64 4.78 -1.00 7.89
CA PHE A 64 4.44 0.35 7.42
C PHE A 64 3.69 1.16 8.47
N ILE A 65 2.68 0.56 9.12
CA ILE A 65 1.90 1.20 10.18
C ILE A 65 2.80 1.58 11.36
N TRP A 66 3.67 0.67 11.79
CA TRP A 66 4.62 0.96 12.86
C TRP A 66 5.60 2.09 12.50
N GLY A 67 6.10 2.11 11.25
CA GLY A 67 6.92 3.21 10.75
C GLY A 67 6.19 4.55 10.79
N MET A 68 4.89 4.57 10.44
CA MET A 68 4.05 5.75 10.56
C MET A 68 3.87 6.21 12.01
N MET A 69 3.62 5.29 12.94
CA MET A 69 3.45 5.59 14.36
C MET A 69 4.73 6.13 15.02
N THR A 70 5.90 5.69 14.56
CA THR A 70 7.20 6.07 15.13
C THR A 70 7.88 7.22 14.41
N GLY A 71 7.20 7.88 13.45
CA GLY A 71 7.76 8.98 12.66
C GLY A 71 8.83 8.54 11.66
N ARG A 72 8.99 7.24 11.40
CA ARG A 72 9.90 6.66 10.41
C ARG A 72 9.26 6.63 9.02
N ILE A 73 8.80 7.79 8.56
CA ILE A 73 8.13 8.00 7.29
C ILE A 73 9.11 8.60 6.27
N ALA A 74 10.01 7.74 5.75
CA ALA A 74 10.98 8.07 4.70
C ALA A 74 10.51 7.63 3.30
#